data_AF-A0A1L9BU57-F1
#
_entry.id   AF-A0A1L9BU57-F1
#
_cell.length_a   1.000
_cell.length_b   1.000
_cell.length_c   1.000
_cell.angle_alpha   90.00
_cell.angle_beta   90.00
_cell.angle_gamma   90.00
#
_symmetry.space_group_name_H-M   'P 1'
#
loop_
_entity.id
_entity.type
_entity.pdbx_description
1 polymer ?
#
loop_
_entity_poly.entity_id
_entity_poly.type
_entity_poly.pdbx_seq_one_letter_code
_entity_poly.pdbx_strand_id
1 'polypeptide(L)'
;MDKIGAVKPGRANNILYALRSMTSWARGPRGLLSSDPTHGVSTFKSNSGHKPWNAEQLAWAEQNLTGMLRRAFFLARYTGQRASDIIRLGWTDVDGDTISLRQKKTGVQPVCPIFPELEREMATWEKRPGPFLLQDQGKNAGKTVTTNQLWKVFNAARDDHPELKDAVWHGLRANAVIRLRQDGMSALQISATIGMSVEMVERYSRHQDRKAAAKAVLREYRERKL
;
A
#
# COMPACT_ATOMS: atom_id res chain seq x y z
N MET A 1 -25.95 1.61 -25.17
CA MET A 1 -25.18 2.82 -24.82
C MET A 1 -23.84 2.39 -24.28
N ASP A 2 -22.76 2.79 -24.95
CA ASP A 2 -21.41 2.58 -24.44
C ASP A 2 -21.21 3.36 -23.13
N LYS A 3 -20.99 2.61 -22.04
CA LYS A 3 -20.74 3.22 -20.72
C LYS A 3 -19.24 3.46 -20.58
N ILE A 4 -18.84 4.73 -20.66
CA ILE A 4 -17.49 5.16 -20.28
C ILE A 4 -17.19 4.63 -18.87
N GLY A 5 -15.98 4.13 -18.64
CA GLY A 5 -15.55 3.67 -17.31
C GLY A 5 -16.14 2.34 -16.84
N ALA A 6 -16.88 1.59 -17.66
CA ALA A 6 -17.43 0.29 -17.28
C ALA A 6 -16.35 -0.76 -16.91
N VAL A 7 -15.21 -0.75 -17.60
CA VAL A 7 -14.13 -1.74 -17.40
C VAL A 7 -13.09 -1.26 -16.36
N LYS A 8 -12.73 0.03 -16.39
CA LYS A 8 -11.69 0.62 -15.53
C LYS A 8 -12.19 1.95 -14.92
N PRO A 9 -13.11 1.92 -13.94
CA PRO A 9 -13.74 3.12 -13.40
C PRO A 9 -12.72 4.10 -12.78
N GLY A 10 -11.69 3.59 -12.11
CA GLY A 10 -10.61 4.41 -11.57
C GLY A 10 -9.83 5.19 -12.64
N ARG A 11 -9.49 4.56 -13.77
CA ARG A 11 -8.81 5.24 -14.89
C ARG A 11 -9.72 6.28 -15.53
N ALA A 12 -11.00 5.95 -15.72
CA ALA A 12 -11.98 6.88 -16.25
C ALA A 12 -12.18 8.10 -15.34
N ASN A 13 -12.23 7.89 -14.02
CA ASN A 13 -12.29 8.99 -13.04
C ASN A 13 -11.03 9.87 -13.09
N ASN A 14 -9.83 9.29 -13.22
CA ASN A 14 -8.60 10.09 -13.34
C ASN A 14 -8.61 11.00 -14.58
N ILE A 15 -9.09 10.48 -15.72
CA ILE A 15 -9.26 11.27 -16.94
C ILE A 15 -10.29 12.38 -16.72
N LEU A 16 -11.44 12.05 -16.12
CA LEU A 16 -12.49 13.03 -15.80
C LEU A 16 -11.96 14.15 -14.90
N TYR A 17 -11.15 13.83 -13.89
CA TYR A 17 -10.54 14.84 -13.01
C TYR A 17 -9.53 15.73 -13.75
N ALA A 18 -8.70 15.15 -14.62
CA ALA A 18 -7.76 15.93 -15.44
C ALA A 18 -8.51 16.92 -16.35
N LEU A 19 -9.56 16.45 -17.03
CA LEU A 19 -10.42 17.29 -17.88
C LEU A 19 -11.09 18.40 -17.07
N ARG A 20 -11.69 18.07 -15.91
CA ARG A 20 -12.29 19.06 -15.01
C ARG A 20 -11.30 20.13 -14.57
N SER A 21 -10.08 19.73 -14.21
CA SER A 21 -9.03 20.67 -13.80
C SER A 21 -8.66 21.62 -14.93
N MET A 22 -8.44 21.09 -16.13
CA MET A 22 -8.12 21.88 -17.33
C MET A 22 -9.26 22.83 -17.68
N THR A 23 -10.50 22.34 -17.72
CA THR A 23 -11.68 23.15 -18.03
C THR A 23 -11.91 24.24 -17.00
N SER A 24 -11.75 23.95 -15.71
CA SER A 24 -11.88 24.94 -14.63
C SER A 24 -10.85 26.07 -14.81
N TRP A 25 -9.60 25.73 -15.11
CA TRP A 25 -8.55 26.71 -15.42
C TRP A 25 -8.85 27.54 -16.68
N ALA A 26 -9.33 26.90 -17.75
CA ALA A 26 -9.66 27.58 -18.99
C ALA A 26 -10.88 28.50 -18.85
N ARG A 27 -11.90 28.09 -18.10
CA ARG A 27 -13.10 28.90 -17.81
C ARG A 27 -12.82 30.07 -16.88
N GLY A 28 -12.10 29.83 -15.79
CA GLY A 28 -11.88 30.83 -14.75
C GLY A 28 -10.74 31.78 -15.12
N PRO A 29 -9.49 31.48 -14.70
CA PRO A 29 -8.33 32.38 -14.88
C PRO A 29 -8.07 32.88 -16.30
N ARG A 30 -8.50 32.15 -17.35
CA ARG A 30 -8.19 32.50 -18.74
C ARG A 30 -9.38 32.94 -19.59
N GLY A 31 -10.61 32.67 -19.17
CA GLY A 31 -11.81 32.99 -19.97
C GLY A 31 -11.87 32.37 -21.37
N LEU A 32 -11.11 31.30 -21.63
CA LEU A 32 -10.99 30.64 -22.94
C LEU A 32 -12.17 29.72 -23.27
N LEU A 33 -12.96 29.35 -22.27
CA LEU A 33 -14.15 28.51 -22.43
C LEU A 33 -15.36 29.17 -21.77
N SER A 34 -16.48 29.21 -22.49
CA SER A 34 -17.76 29.75 -22.00
C SER A 34 -18.61 28.70 -21.29
N SER A 35 -18.40 27.41 -21.56
CA SER A 35 -19.14 26.26 -20.99
C SER A 35 -18.20 25.15 -20.52
N ASP A 36 -18.61 24.36 -19.53
CA ASP A 36 -17.86 23.18 -19.07
C ASP A 36 -18.35 21.91 -19.78
N PRO A 37 -17.60 21.33 -20.74
CA PRO A 37 -18.01 20.11 -21.44
C PRO A 37 -18.05 18.85 -20.53
N THR A 38 -17.53 18.93 -19.32
CA THR A 38 -17.57 17.83 -18.32
C THR A 38 -18.78 17.94 -17.38
N HIS A 39 -19.56 19.02 -17.50
CA HIS A 39 -20.78 19.21 -16.72
C HIS A 39 -21.75 18.05 -16.95
N GLY A 40 -22.37 17.55 -15.88
CA GLY A 40 -23.27 16.39 -15.93
C GLY A 40 -22.61 15.00 -15.97
N VAL A 41 -21.29 14.90 -16.19
CA VAL A 41 -20.60 13.61 -16.17
C VAL A 41 -20.35 13.15 -14.73
N SER A 42 -21.13 12.19 -14.25
CA SER A 42 -20.96 11.64 -12.90
C SER A 42 -19.70 10.76 -12.79
N THR A 43 -19.09 10.70 -11.60
CA THR A 43 -17.98 9.78 -11.35
C THR A 43 -18.43 8.33 -11.44
N PHE A 44 -17.57 7.48 -12.00
CA PHE A 44 -17.85 6.07 -12.17
C PHE A 44 -17.61 5.33 -10.85
N LYS A 45 -18.63 4.61 -10.37
CA LYS A 45 -18.52 3.79 -9.15
C LYS A 45 -17.46 2.71 -9.37
N SER A 46 -16.47 2.67 -8.50
CA SER A 46 -15.45 1.62 -8.46
C SER A 46 -15.71 0.74 -7.24
N ASN A 47 -15.80 -0.58 -7.44
CA ASN A 47 -15.80 -1.51 -6.32
C ASN A 47 -14.42 -1.55 -5.68
N SER A 48 -14.41 -1.28 -4.36
CA SER A 48 -13.36 -1.48 -3.35
C SER A 48 -11.91 -1.06 -3.69
N GLY A 49 -11.22 -0.46 -2.71
CA GLY A 49 -9.77 -0.26 -2.80
C GLY A 49 -9.02 -1.59 -2.94
N HIS A 50 -7.69 -1.53 -3.15
CA HIS A 50 -6.86 -2.73 -3.23
C HIS A 50 -7.08 -3.64 -2.01
N LYS A 51 -7.34 -4.93 -2.27
CA LYS A 51 -7.59 -5.92 -1.22
C LYS A 51 -6.28 -6.21 -0.48
N PRO A 52 -6.32 -6.38 0.85
CA PRO A 52 -5.20 -6.97 1.59
C PRO A 52 -4.91 -8.38 1.07
N TRP A 53 -3.66 -8.80 1.16
CA TRP A 53 -3.27 -10.18 0.88
C TRP A 53 -3.91 -11.10 1.93
N ASN A 54 -4.38 -12.26 1.51
CA ASN A 54 -4.95 -13.26 2.40
C ASN A 54 -3.84 -14.02 3.17
N ALA A 55 -4.23 -14.87 4.12
CA ALA A 55 -3.26 -15.60 4.95
C ALA A 55 -2.37 -16.56 4.12
N GLU A 56 -2.94 -17.23 3.12
CA GLU A 56 -2.24 -18.16 2.23
C GLU A 56 -1.19 -17.43 1.38
N GLN A 57 -1.55 -16.28 0.80
CA GLN A 57 -0.66 -15.39 0.05
C GLN A 57 0.53 -14.92 0.90
N LEU A 58 0.25 -14.52 2.14
CA LEU A 58 1.29 -14.05 3.06
C LEU A 58 2.23 -15.20 3.45
N ALA A 59 1.68 -16.36 3.82
CA ALA A 59 2.47 -17.53 4.19
C ALA A 59 3.31 -18.04 3.01
N TRP A 60 2.71 -18.13 1.82
CA TRP A 60 3.42 -18.52 0.61
C TRP A 60 4.56 -17.55 0.30
N ALA A 61 4.30 -16.24 0.39
CA ALA A 61 5.32 -15.24 0.11
C ALA A 61 6.47 -15.25 1.13
N GLU A 62 6.16 -15.43 2.42
CA GLU A 62 7.16 -15.58 3.48
C GLU A 62 8.03 -16.83 3.30
N GLN A 63 7.51 -17.89 2.69
CA GLN A 63 8.22 -19.16 2.46
C GLN A 63 8.98 -19.19 1.14
N ASN A 64 8.41 -18.64 0.06
CA ASN A 64 8.87 -18.90 -1.31
C ASN A 64 9.51 -17.69 -1.99
N LEU A 65 9.19 -16.45 -1.60
CA LEU A 65 9.88 -15.29 -2.19
C LEU A 65 11.34 -15.25 -1.73
N THR A 66 12.21 -14.98 -2.69
CA THR A 66 13.66 -14.83 -2.50
C THR A 66 14.16 -13.50 -3.09
N GLY A 67 15.43 -13.18 -2.85
CA GLY A 67 16.10 -12.01 -3.44
C GLY A 67 15.40 -10.67 -3.19
N MET A 68 15.39 -9.80 -4.19
CA MET A 68 14.78 -8.48 -4.14
C MET A 68 13.27 -8.51 -3.86
N LEU A 69 12.53 -9.51 -4.38
CA LEU A 69 11.09 -9.63 -4.11
C LEU A 69 10.81 -9.92 -2.64
N ARG A 70 11.60 -10.80 -2.01
CA ARG A 70 11.49 -11.08 -0.58
C ARG A 70 11.70 -9.83 0.25
N ARG A 71 12.79 -9.09 0.00
CA ARG A 71 13.09 -7.84 0.70
C ARG A 71 11.96 -6.83 0.53
N ALA A 72 11.45 -6.66 -0.69
CA ALA A 72 10.35 -5.76 -0.98
C ALA A 72 9.06 -6.16 -0.25
N PHE A 73 8.76 -7.46 -0.18
CA PHE A 73 7.63 -8.00 0.56
C PHE A 73 7.73 -7.67 2.06
N PHE A 74 8.86 -7.96 2.71
CA PHE A 74 9.07 -7.65 4.12
C PHE A 74 9.00 -6.14 4.39
N LEU A 75 9.67 -5.33 3.59
CA LEU A 75 9.59 -3.87 3.72
C LEU A 75 8.14 -3.38 3.60
N ALA A 76 7.40 -3.80 2.57
CA ALA A 76 6.01 -3.36 2.37
C ALA A 76 5.08 -3.82 3.50
N ARG A 77 5.24 -5.06 3.97
CA ARG A 77 4.39 -5.69 4.99
C ARG A 77 4.59 -5.09 6.38
N TYR A 78 5.84 -4.83 6.76
CA TYR A 78 6.16 -4.40 8.12
C TYR A 78 6.24 -2.88 8.28
N THR A 79 6.68 -2.15 7.24
CA THR A 79 6.70 -0.66 7.29
C THR A 79 5.40 -0.01 6.82
N GLY A 80 4.57 -0.77 6.11
CA GLY A 80 3.37 -0.29 5.46
C GLY A 80 3.63 0.72 4.33
N GLN A 81 4.87 1.00 3.94
CA GLN A 81 5.20 2.04 2.95
C GLN A 81 4.75 1.66 1.52
N ARG A 82 4.58 2.66 0.65
CA ARG A 82 4.16 2.42 -0.75
C ARG A 82 5.30 1.80 -1.54
N ALA A 83 5.00 1.11 -2.64
CA ALA A 83 6.01 0.56 -3.56
C ALA A 83 7.04 1.62 -4.02
N SER A 84 6.61 2.86 -4.26
CA SER A 84 7.50 3.97 -4.62
C SER A 84 8.40 4.48 -3.49
N ASP A 85 8.06 4.13 -2.24
CA ASP A 85 8.76 4.52 -1.03
C ASP A 85 9.73 3.40 -0.61
N ILE A 86 9.31 2.13 -0.61
CA ILE A 86 10.18 0.99 -0.23
C ILE A 86 11.40 0.81 -1.13
N ILE A 87 11.33 1.16 -2.41
CA ILE A 87 12.50 1.10 -3.33
C ILE A 87 13.59 2.13 -2.99
N ARG A 88 13.29 3.10 -2.10
CA ARG A 88 14.22 4.15 -1.69
C ARG A 88 14.81 3.91 -0.32
N LEU A 89 14.18 3.04 0.49
CA LEU A 89 14.65 2.72 1.83
C LEU A 89 16.03 2.07 1.78
N GLY A 90 16.95 2.56 2.62
CA GLY A 90 18.28 2.01 2.80
C GLY A 90 18.75 2.09 4.26
N TRP A 91 19.98 1.65 4.50
CA TRP A 91 20.57 1.65 5.85
C TRP A 91 20.70 3.05 6.45
N THR A 92 20.78 4.10 5.63
CA THR A 92 20.82 5.50 6.08
C THR A 92 19.49 6.01 6.64
N ASP A 93 18.39 5.29 6.39
CA ASP A 93 17.07 5.60 6.92
C ASP A 93 16.79 4.87 8.25
N VAL A 94 17.72 4.02 8.69
CA VAL A 94 17.64 3.25 9.94
C VAL A 94 18.30 4.04 11.07
N ASP A 95 17.57 4.23 12.17
CA ASP A 95 18.08 4.80 13.41
C ASP A 95 17.65 3.91 14.59
N GLY A 96 18.62 3.17 15.14
CA GLY A 96 18.39 2.18 16.19
C GLY A 96 17.34 1.14 15.79
N ASP A 97 16.20 1.18 16.46
CA ASP A 97 15.05 0.30 16.29
C ASP A 97 13.97 0.88 15.36
N THR A 98 14.28 1.93 14.59
CA THR A 98 13.32 2.59 13.70
C THR A 98 13.85 2.78 12.27
N ILE A 99 12.91 2.95 11.33
CA ILE A 99 13.12 3.35 9.94
C ILE A 99 12.29 4.60 9.67
N SER A 100 12.90 5.65 9.12
CA SER A 100 12.21 6.88 8.73
C SER A 100 12.56 7.33 7.32
N LEU A 101 11.53 7.59 6.50
CA LEU A 101 11.68 8.09 5.14
C LEU A 101 10.57 9.08 4.80
N ARG A 102 10.92 10.20 4.17
CA ARG A 102 9.94 11.12 3.59
C ARG A 102 9.18 10.48 2.42
N GLN A 103 7.88 10.27 2.60
CA GLN A 103 7.00 9.68 1.60
C GLN A 103 6.89 10.56 0.36
N LYS A 104 7.04 9.97 -0.83
CA LYS A 104 7.06 10.72 -2.10
C LYS A 104 5.72 11.37 -2.39
N LYS A 105 4.61 10.68 -2.09
CA LYS A 105 3.26 11.14 -2.45
C LYS A 105 2.74 12.29 -1.59
N THR A 106 3.01 12.23 -0.29
CA THR A 106 2.37 13.10 0.72
C THR A 106 3.35 14.01 1.44
N GLY A 107 4.66 13.75 1.34
CA GLY A 107 5.69 14.49 2.06
C GLY A 107 5.78 14.19 3.56
N VAL A 108 4.89 13.35 4.10
CA VAL A 108 4.92 12.88 5.50
C VAL A 108 6.17 12.04 5.74
N GLN A 109 6.82 12.22 6.87
CA GLN A 109 7.99 11.46 7.29
C GLN A 109 7.65 10.67 8.57
N PRO A 110 7.06 9.46 8.43
CA PRO A 110 6.76 8.63 9.59
C PRO A 110 8.04 8.05 10.19
N VAL A 111 7.98 7.73 11.48
CA VAL A 111 8.98 6.92 12.19
C VAL A 111 8.35 5.56 12.42
N CYS A 112 8.83 4.56 11.68
CA CYS A 112 8.31 3.19 11.74
C CYS A 112 9.23 2.35 12.60
N PRO A 113 8.73 1.65 13.65
CA PRO A 113 9.55 0.70 14.37
C PRO A 113 9.93 -0.49 13.47
N ILE A 114 11.12 -1.02 13.70
CA ILE A 114 11.60 -2.26 13.09
C ILE A 114 11.06 -3.41 13.95
N PHE A 115 10.00 -4.05 13.45
CA PHE A 115 9.41 -5.20 14.14
C PHE A 115 10.36 -6.40 14.13
N PRO A 116 10.28 -7.31 15.13
CA PRO A 116 11.19 -8.45 15.25
C PRO A 116 11.28 -9.32 13.99
N GLU A 117 10.18 -9.48 13.24
CA GLU A 117 10.18 -10.21 11.98
C GLU A 117 10.98 -9.51 10.88
N LEU A 118 10.86 -8.18 10.80
CA LEU A 118 11.63 -7.38 9.85
C LEU A 118 13.10 -7.32 10.26
N GLU A 119 13.38 -7.19 11.56
CA GLU A 119 14.75 -7.21 12.10
C GLU A 119 15.47 -8.52 11.74
N ARG A 120 14.83 -9.67 11.98
CA ARG A 120 15.38 -10.99 11.64
C ARG A 120 15.66 -11.13 10.15
N GLU A 121 14.75 -10.66 9.30
CA GLU A 121 14.95 -10.67 7.86
C GLU A 121 16.12 -9.74 7.46
N MET A 122 16.15 -8.52 8.00
CA MET A 122 17.19 -7.51 7.75
C MET A 122 18.59 -7.97 8.18
N ALA A 123 18.69 -8.80 9.22
CA ALA A 123 19.97 -9.37 9.68
C ALA A 123 20.68 -10.22 8.60
N THR A 124 19.93 -10.71 7.59
CA THR A 124 20.49 -11.46 6.46
C THR A 124 20.95 -10.56 5.30
N TRP A 125 20.69 -9.25 5.37
CA TRP A 125 20.96 -8.33 4.27
C TRP A 125 22.36 -7.73 4.37
N GLU A 126 23.02 -7.61 3.22
CA GLU A 126 24.29 -6.90 3.12
C GLU A 126 24.15 -5.44 3.59
N LYS A 127 25.04 -5.02 4.50
CA LYS A 127 25.18 -3.64 4.94
C LYS A 127 26.00 -2.85 3.93
N ARG A 128 25.35 -1.94 3.20
CA ARG A 128 25.97 -1.08 2.18
C ARG A 128 25.26 0.27 2.04
N PRO A 129 25.91 1.32 1.52
CA PRO A 129 25.24 2.56 1.18
C PRO A 129 24.14 2.36 0.13
N GLY A 130 23.07 3.14 0.25
CA GLY A 130 21.97 3.17 -0.72
C GLY A 130 20.82 2.18 -0.40
N PRO A 131 19.90 1.98 -1.36
CA PRO A 131 18.66 1.24 -1.10
C PRO A 131 18.85 -0.25 -0.83
N PHE A 132 17.97 -0.81 0.01
CA PHE A 132 17.88 -2.24 0.29
C PHE A 132 17.57 -3.08 -0.95
N LEU A 133 16.81 -2.50 -1.88
CA LEU A 133 16.33 -3.14 -3.10
C LEU A 133 17.21 -2.77 -4.30
N LEU A 134 18.02 -3.73 -4.75
CA LEU A 134 18.76 -3.66 -6.02
C LEU A 134 18.26 -4.75 -6.97
N GLN A 135 18.50 -4.58 -8.26
CA GLN A 135 18.17 -5.59 -9.25
C GLN A 135 19.09 -6.81 -9.08
N ASP A 136 18.51 -8.01 -9.07
CA ASP A 136 19.26 -9.24 -8.80
C ASP A 136 19.95 -9.82 -10.04
N GLN A 137 19.48 -9.51 -11.25
CA GLN A 137 19.84 -10.24 -12.47
C GLN A 137 20.07 -9.31 -13.69
N GLY A 138 20.82 -9.82 -14.66
CA GLY A 138 21.06 -9.18 -15.97
C GLY A 138 22.07 -8.03 -15.94
N LYS A 139 22.14 -7.26 -17.03
CA LYS A 139 23.11 -6.15 -17.21
C LYS A 139 23.01 -5.01 -16.19
N ASN A 140 21.94 -4.99 -15.40
CA ASN A 140 21.69 -3.98 -14.37
C ASN A 140 21.74 -4.58 -12.96
N ALA A 141 22.26 -5.80 -12.79
CA ALA A 141 22.48 -6.39 -11.47
C ALA A 141 23.28 -5.41 -10.58
N GLY A 142 22.82 -5.24 -9.33
CA GLY A 142 23.40 -4.27 -8.40
C GLY A 142 23.02 -2.81 -8.64
N LYS A 143 22.11 -2.50 -9.59
CA LYS A 143 21.55 -1.15 -9.74
C LYS A 143 20.24 -0.99 -8.98
N THR A 144 19.91 0.25 -8.63
CA THR A 144 18.66 0.62 -7.95
C THR A 144 17.42 0.14 -8.73
N VAL A 145 16.40 -0.29 -8.01
CA VAL A 145 15.13 -0.76 -8.59
C VAL A 145 14.17 0.42 -8.80
N THR A 146 13.59 0.53 -10.00
CA THR A 146 12.47 1.45 -10.25
C THR A 146 11.14 0.80 -9.89
N THR A 147 10.10 1.61 -9.64
CA THR A 147 8.75 1.08 -9.39
C THR A 147 8.24 0.20 -10.54
N ASN A 148 8.54 0.55 -11.79
CA ASN A 148 8.14 -0.25 -12.96
C ASN A 148 8.86 -1.62 -12.98
N GLN A 149 10.14 -1.66 -12.63
CA GLN A 149 10.88 -2.93 -12.52
C GLN A 149 10.34 -3.79 -11.38
N LEU A 150 10.07 -3.21 -10.21
CA LEU A 150 9.47 -3.94 -9.08
C LEU A 150 8.12 -4.57 -9.49
N TRP A 151 7.26 -3.82 -10.19
CA TRP A 151 6.01 -4.36 -10.72
C TRP A 151 6.23 -5.42 -11.79
N LYS A 152 7.18 -5.24 -12.70
CA LYS A 152 7.49 -6.23 -13.75
C LYS A 152 7.88 -7.57 -13.14
N VAL A 153 8.84 -7.56 -12.20
CA VAL A 153 9.34 -8.78 -11.55
C VAL A 153 8.24 -9.43 -10.71
N PHE A 154 7.46 -8.63 -9.96
CA PHE A 154 6.35 -9.17 -9.17
C PHE A 154 5.22 -9.73 -10.03
N ASN A 155 4.88 -9.10 -11.16
CA ASN A 155 3.87 -9.61 -12.07
C ASN A 155 4.30 -10.94 -12.68
N ALA A 156 5.56 -11.10 -13.08
CA ALA A 156 6.08 -12.38 -13.57
C ALA A 156 5.93 -13.48 -12.49
N ALA A 157 6.38 -13.21 -11.26
CA ALA A 157 6.18 -14.14 -10.14
C ALA A 157 4.70 -14.46 -9.88
N ARG A 158 3.81 -13.46 -9.99
CA ARG A 158 2.37 -13.68 -9.82
C ARG A 158 1.76 -14.52 -10.93
N ASP A 159 2.20 -14.33 -12.17
CA ASP A 159 1.68 -15.06 -13.32
C ASP A 159 2.12 -16.55 -13.28
N ASP A 160 3.30 -16.83 -12.72
CA ASP A 160 3.83 -18.18 -12.55
C ASP A 160 3.29 -18.90 -11.28
N HIS A 161 2.73 -18.16 -10.31
CA HIS A 161 2.30 -18.70 -9.02
C HIS A 161 0.84 -18.35 -8.68
N PRO A 162 -0.10 -19.31 -8.80
CA PRO A 162 -1.53 -19.06 -8.59
C PRO A 162 -1.87 -18.59 -7.16
N GLU A 163 -1.03 -18.90 -6.16
CA GLU A 163 -1.18 -18.44 -4.79
C GLU A 163 -1.15 -16.92 -4.70
N LEU A 164 -0.37 -16.26 -5.55
CA LEU A 164 -0.26 -14.80 -5.61
C LEU A 164 -1.38 -14.14 -6.44
N LYS A 165 -2.38 -14.89 -6.92
CA LYS A 165 -3.45 -14.35 -7.78
C LYS A 165 -4.09 -13.10 -7.18
N ASP A 166 -4.26 -12.07 -8.01
CA ASP A 166 -4.79 -10.75 -7.65
C ASP A 166 -4.01 -9.97 -6.57
N ALA A 167 -2.89 -10.51 -6.08
CA ALA A 167 -2.03 -9.82 -5.14
C ALA A 167 -1.40 -8.58 -5.79
N VAL A 168 -1.30 -7.52 -4.99
CA VAL A 168 -0.73 -6.22 -5.39
C VAL A 168 0.01 -5.58 -4.23
N TRP A 169 1.06 -4.82 -4.52
CA TRP A 169 1.88 -4.14 -3.49
C TRP A 169 1.06 -3.28 -2.52
N HIS A 170 0.03 -2.60 -3.01
CA HIS A 170 -0.81 -1.77 -2.17
C HIS A 170 -1.64 -2.57 -1.15
N GLY A 171 -1.89 -3.86 -1.41
CA GLY A 171 -2.53 -4.77 -0.46
C GLY A 171 -1.71 -4.94 0.81
N LEU A 172 -0.37 -5.03 0.70
CA LEU A 172 0.53 -5.17 1.86
C LEU A 172 0.49 -3.96 2.80
N ARG A 173 0.26 -2.75 2.27
CA ARG A 173 0.01 -1.55 3.10
C ARG A 173 -1.26 -1.68 3.93
N ALA A 174 -2.30 -2.32 3.40
CA ALA A 174 -3.50 -2.63 4.17
C ALA A 174 -3.23 -3.73 5.20
N ASN A 175 -2.44 -4.75 4.85
CA ASN A 175 -2.01 -5.78 5.81
C ASN A 175 -1.23 -5.20 6.99
N ALA A 176 -0.35 -4.22 6.75
CA ALA A 176 0.39 -3.53 7.82
C ALA A 176 -0.55 -2.86 8.82
N VAL A 177 -1.56 -2.14 8.32
CA VAL A 177 -2.60 -1.51 9.17
C VAL A 177 -3.41 -2.55 9.93
N ILE A 178 -3.85 -3.60 9.23
CA ILE A 178 -4.66 -4.68 9.82
C ILE A 178 -3.90 -5.37 10.95
N ARG A 179 -2.60 -5.66 10.77
CA ARG A 179 -1.75 -6.28 11.79
C ARG A 179 -1.69 -5.41 13.05
N LEU A 180 -1.27 -4.15 12.91
CA LEU A 180 -1.18 -3.24 14.07
C LEU A 180 -2.54 -3.04 14.76
N ARG A 181 -3.63 -3.03 13.99
CA ARG A 181 -4.97 -2.95 14.55
C ARG A 181 -5.33 -4.21 15.35
N GLN A 182 -4.96 -5.38 14.86
CA GLN A 182 -5.15 -6.66 15.58
C GLN A 182 -4.30 -6.74 16.84
N ASP A 183 -3.12 -6.10 16.84
CA ASP A 183 -2.25 -5.96 18.01
C ASP A 183 -2.75 -4.90 19.01
N GLY A 184 -3.96 -4.35 18.81
CA GLY A 184 -4.62 -3.44 19.74
C GLY A 184 -4.22 -1.97 19.58
N MET A 185 -3.44 -1.60 18.56
CA MET A 185 -3.03 -0.21 18.36
C MET A 185 -4.21 0.67 17.95
N SER A 186 -4.23 1.89 18.49
CA SER A 186 -5.21 2.92 18.14
C SER A 186 -5.01 3.41 16.70
N ALA A 187 -6.06 3.97 16.11
CA ALA A 187 -5.98 4.51 14.75
C ALA A 187 -4.95 5.66 14.64
N LEU A 188 -4.78 6.45 15.71
CA LEU A 188 -3.77 7.52 15.79
C LEU A 188 -2.34 6.96 15.81
N GLN A 189 -2.07 5.93 16.63
CA GLN A 189 -0.76 5.26 16.64
C GLN A 189 -0.41 4.71 15.27
N ILE A 190 -1.34 3.97 14.63
CA ILE A 190 -1.12 3.39 13.29
C ILE A 190 -0.91 4.48 12.23
N SER A 191 -1.70 5.56 12.30
CA SER A 191 -1.61 6.73 11.43
C SER A 191 -0.21 7.35 11.48
N ALA A 192 0.31 7.59 12.68
CA ALA A 192 1.64 8.14 12.91
C ALA A 192 2.76 7.19 12.44
N THR A 193 2.66 5.90 12.79
CA THR A 193 3.66 4.88 12.46
C THR A 193 3.80 4.65 10.95
N ILE A 194 2.68 4.59 10.20
CA ILE A 194 2.73 4.27 8.77
C ILE A 194 2.77 5.55 7.91
N GLY A 195 2.38 6.70 8.46
CA GLY A 195 2.24 7.95 7.72
C GLY A 195 1.06 7.89 6.75
N MET A 196 -0.16 7.79 7.27
CA MET A 196 -1.41 7.94 6.51
C MET A 196 -2.45 8.66 7.35
N SER A 197 -3.58 9.06 6.75
CA SER A 197 -4.65 9.69 7.53
C SER A 197 -5.40 8.65 8.38
N VAL A 198 -6.00 9.10 9.49
CA VAL A 198 -6.80 8.26 10.39
C VAL A 198 -7.98 7.63 9.66
N GLU A 199 -8.63 8.37 8.76
CA GLU A 199 -9.75 7.86 7.95
C GLU A 199 -9.32 6.71 7.04
N MET A 200 -8.06 6.74 6.56
CA MET A 200 -7.51 5.65 5.76
C MET A 200 -7.23 4.43 6.63
N VAL A 201 -6.71 4.62 7.85
CA VAL A 201 -6.53 3.54 8.83
C VAL A 201 -7.87 2.87 9.12
N GLU A 202 -8.88 3.64 9.51
CA GLU A 202 -10.23 3.14 9.78
C GLU A 202 -10.78 2.40 8.56
N ARG A 203 -10.62 2.94 7.35
CA ARG A 203 -11.10 2.29 6.13
C ARG A 203 -10.47 0.92 5.91
N TYR A 204 -9.18 0.72 6.20
CA TYR A 204 -8.55 -0.60 6.13
C TYR A 204 -9.00 -1.53 7.28
N SER A 205 -9.23 -0.96 8.47
CA SER A 205 -9.60 -1.71 9.68
C SER A 205 -11.07 -2.12 9.73
N ARG A 206 -11.97 -1.44 9.01
CA ARG A 206 -13.44 -1.63 9.06
C ARG A 206 -13.91 -3.08 9.12
N HIS A 207 -13.35 -3.96 8.28
CA HIS A 207 -13.79 -5.36 8.25
C HIS A 207 -13.40 -6.12 9.52
N GLN A 208 -12.17 -5.89 10.00
CA GLN A 208 -11.67 -6.53 11.22
C GLN A 208 -12.36 -5.96 12.46
N ASP A 209 -12.56 -4.64 12.51
CA ASP A 209 -13.25 -3.98 13.61
C ASP A 209 -14.69 -4.51 13.76
N ARG A 210 -15.41 -4.73 12.65
CA ARG A 210 -16.75 -5.37 12.68
C ARG A 210 -16.71 -6.80 13.23
N LYS A 211 -15.72 -7.60 12.83
CA LYS A 211 -15.54 -8.97 13.36
C LYS A 211 -15.20 -8.97 14.85
N ALA A 212 -14.31 -8.07 15.28
CA ALA A 212 -13.94 -7.92 16.67
C ALA A 212 -15.13 -7.47 17.53
N ALA A 213 -15.91 -6.48 17.06
CA ALA A 213 -17.13 -6.02 17.71
C ALA A 213 -18.16 -7.16 17.88
N ALA A 214 -18.39 -7.95 16.83
CA ALA A 214 -19.30 -9.09 16.91
C ALA A 214 -18.86 -10.12 17.97
N LYS A 215 -17.55 -10.41 18.06
CA LYS A 215 -16.99 -11.31 19.09
C LYS A 215 -17.11 -10.73 20.50
N ALA A 216 -16.85 -9.43 20.65
CA ALA A 216 -16.96 -8.74 21.93
C ALA A 216 -18.40 -8.76 22.46
N VAL A 217 -19.39 -8.44 21.61
CA VAL A 217 -20.81 -8.52 21.94
C VAL A 217 -21.19 -9.94 22.38
N LEU A 218 -20.72 -10.97 21.69
CA LEU A 218 -20.99 -12.37 22.06
C LEU A 218 -20.37 -12.74 23.42
N ARG A 219 -19.15 -12.25 23.71
CA ARG A 219 -18.47 -12.48 24.99
C ARG A 219 -19.24 -11.83 26.14
N GLU A 220 -19.57 -10.55 26.03
CA GLU A 220 -20.34 -9.81 27.04
C GLU A 220 -21.72 -10.43 27.28
N TYR A 221 -22.38 -10.91 26.23
CA TYR A 221 -23.67 -11.60 26.36
C TYR A 221 -23.55 -12.89 27.17
N ARG A 222 -22.47 -13.66 26.98
CA ARG A 222 -22.23 -14.90 27.73
C ARG A 222 -21.91 -14.63 29.19
N GLU A 223 -21.12 -13.61 29.48
CA GLU A 223 -20.72 -13.21 30.84
C GLU A 223 -21.91 -12.71 31.68
N ARG A 224 -22.91 -12.06 31.06
CA ARG A 224 -24.13 -11.59 31.75
C ARG A 224 -25.18 -12.67 32.00
N LYS A 225 -25.04 -13.84 31.37
CA LYS A 225 -25.98 -14.98 31.50
C LYS A 225 -25.48 -16.09 32.44
N LEU A 226 -24.29 -15.90 33.01
CA LEU A 226 -23.75 -16.65 34.14
C LEU A 226 -23.94 -15.81 35.40
#